data_AF-A0A7S2Q6N6-F1
#
_entry.id   AF-A0A7S2Q6N6-F1
#
_cell.length_a   1.000
_cell.length_b   1.000
_cell.length_c   1.000
_cell.angle_alpha   90.00
_cell.angle_beta   90.00
_cell.angle_gamma   90.00
#
_symmetry.space_group_name_H-M   'P 1'
#
loop_
_entity.id
_entity.type
_entity.pdbx_description
1 polymer ?
#
loop_
_entity_poly.entity_id
_entity_poly.type
_entity_poly.pdbx_seq_one_letter_code
_entity_poly.pdbx_strand_id
1 'polypeptide(L)'
;GETQIDREACRLLFCTNGILLRRLLGESDDMFSDRTCTHLVIDEVHERSVEIDLLLTLLSHCLAERPGLRVLLMSATMDVEQLAKMFPTRPPILKIPGR
;
A
#
# COMPACT_ATOMS: atom_id res chain seq x y z
N GLY A 1 -13.42 7.84 6.93
CA GLY A 1 -14.25 7.35 5.82
C GLY A 1 -13.71 6.01 5.45
N GLU A 2 -14.45 4.95 5.77
CA GLU A 2 -14.07 3.57 5.51
C GLU A 2 -15.27 2.85 4.94
N THR A 3 -15.05 2.06 3.90
CA THR A 3 -16.11 1.25 3.26
C THR A 3 -15.64 -0.19 3.19
N GLN A 4 -16.46 -1.11 3.68
CA GLN A 4 -16.20 -2.55 3.69
C GLN A 4 -17.25 -3.27 2.83
N ILE A 5 -16.81 -4.19 1.97
CA ILE A 5 -17.66 -5.05 1.12
C ILE A 5 -17.35 -6.51 1.47
N ASP A 6 -18.36 -7.34 1.79
CA ASP A 6 -18.13 -8.70 2.31
C ASP A 6 -18.84 -9.83 1.53
N ARG A 7 -18.03 -10.83 1.17
CA ARG A 7 -18.38 -12.25 1.01
C ARG A 7 -17.28 -13.01 1.76
N GLU A 8 -17.54 -13.48 2.99
CA GLU A 8 -16.71 -14.11 4.04
C GLU A 8 -15.17 -14.32 3.87
N ALA A 9 -14.67 -14.59 2.66
CA ALA A 9 -13.26 -14.77 2.31
C ALA A 9 -12.63 -13.61 1.50
N CYS A 10 -13.41 -12.70 0.92
CA CYS A 10 -12.93 -11.59 0.09
C CYS A 10 -13.44 -10.25 0.64
N ARG A 11 -12.73 -9.73 1.63
CA ARG A 11 -12.99 -8.42 2.23
C ARG A 11 -12.12 -7.37 1.58
N LEU A 12 -12.75 -6.39 0.95
CA LEU A 12 -12.09 -5.18 0.45
C LEU A 12 -12.39 -4.03 1.41
N LEU A 13 -11.32 -3.36 1.86
CA LEU A 13 -11.40 -2.22 2.75
C LEU A 13 -10.77 -1.02 2.07
N PHE A 14 -11.57 -0.01 1.82
CA PHE A 14 -11.11 1.27 1.31
C PHE A 14 -10.88 2.22 2.47
N CYS A 15 -9.69 2.83 2.51
CA CYS A 15 -9.34 3.84 3.50
C CYS A 15 -8.44 4.89 2.87
N THR A 16 -8.36 6.06 3.49
CA THR A 16 -7.45 7.13 3.06
C THR A 16 -6.02 6.85 3.52
N ASN A 17 -5.04 7.47 2.86
CA ASN A 17 -3.61 7.36 3.23
C ASN A 17 -3.38 7.66 4.72
N GLY A 18 -4.01 8.71 5.27
CA GLY A 18 -3.92 9.05 6.68
C GLY A 18 -4.45 7.98 7.63
N ILE A 19 -5.55 7.30 7.27
CA ILE A 19 -6.08 6.18 8.07
C ILE A 19 -5.09 5.01 8.04
N LEU A 20 -4.56 4.68 6.86
CA LEU A 20 -3.57 3.62 6.71
C LEU A 20 -2.30 3.91 7.52
N LEU A 21 -1.79 5.14 7.48
CA LEU A 21 -0.63 5.56 8.26
C LEU A 21 -0.83 5.35 9.77
N ARG A 22 -1.98 5.76 10.31
CA ARG A 22 -2.30 5.54 11.74
C ARG A 22 -2.30 4.06 12.13
N ARG A 23 -2.83 3.20 11.24
CA ARG A 23 -2.86 1.75 11.46
C ARG A 23 -1.45 1.14 11.45
N LEU A 24 -0.60 1.58 10.51
CA LEU A 24 0.81 1.15 10.43
C LEU A 24 1.62 1.58 11.65
N LEU A 25 1.29 2.72 12.26
CA LEU A 25 1.93 3.23 13.47
C LEU A 25 1.43 2.58 14.77
N GLY A 26 0.58 1.55 14.68
CA GLY A 26 0.14 0.76 15.84
C GLY A 26 -1.09 1.31 16.58
N GLU A 27 -1.82 2.27 16.00
CA GLU A 27 -3.06 2.78 16.63
C GLU A 27 -4.25 1.79 16.54
N SER A 28 -4.11 0.66 15.84
CA SER A 28 -5.16 -0.36 15.72
C SER A 28 -4.58 -1.77 15.61
N ASP A 29 -4.66 -2.52 16.71
CA ASP A 29 -3.78 -3.68 16.97
C ASP A 29 -4.11 -4.97 16.18
N ASP A 30 -5.19 -5.02 15.39
CA ASP A 30 -5.57 -6.29 14.71
C ASP A 30 -5.92 -6.15 13.23
N MET A 31 -6.09 -4.94 12.70
CA MET A 31 -6.54 -4.77 11.30
C MET A 31 -5.39 -4.83 10.28
N PHE A 32 -4.16 -4.66 10.74
CA PHE A 32 -2.95 -4.84 9.93
C PHE A 32 -2.17 -6.08 10.40
N SER A 33 -2.84 -7.14 10.83
CA SER A 33 -2.22 -8.42 11.15
C SER A 33 -2.18 -9.33 9.91
N ASP A 34 -1.38 -10.40 9.94
CA ASP A 34 -1.28 -11.37 8.84
C ASP A 34 -2.60 -12.07 8.53
N ARG A 35 -3.55 -12.04 9.48
CA ARG A 35 -4.86 -12.66 9.35
C ARG A 35 -5.90 -11.72 8.73
N THR A 36 -5.68 -10.42 8.82
CA THR A 36 -6.67 -9.40 8.45
C THR A 36 -6.28 -8.63 7.19
N CYS A 37 -4.98 -8.48 6.92
CA CYS A 37 -4.46 -7.83 5.71
C CYS A 37 -3.38 -8.68 5.06
N THR A 38 -3.71 -9.25 3.90
CA THR A 38 -2.77 -10.03 3.06
C THR A 38 -2.23 -9.21 1.88
N HIS A 39 -3.03 -8.26 1.39
CA HIS A 39 -2.71 -7.43 0.23
C HIS A 39 -3.03 -5.97 0.54
N LEU A 40 -2.12 -5.08 0.13
CA LEU A 40 -2.29 -3.65 0.21
C LEU A 40 -2.17 -3.04 -1.19
N VAL A 41 -3.14 -2.20 -1.55
CA VAL A 41 -3.15 -1.48 -2.82
C VAL A 41 -3.10 0.01 -2.51
N ILE A 42 -2.05 0.68 -2.94
CA ILE A 42 -1.92 2.14 -2.82
C ILE A 42 -2.18 2.74 -4.18
N ASP A 43 -3.27 3.49 -4.28
CA ASP A 43 -3.64 4.20 -5.49
C ASP A 43 -3.03 5.60 -5.52
N GLU A 44 -2.90 6.15 -6.72
CA GLU A 44 -2.42 7.52 -6.99
C GLU A 44 -1.13 7.92 -6.27
N VAL A 45 -0.16 6.99 -6.19
CA VAL A 45 1.15 7.27 -5.57
C VAL A 45 1.97 8.36 -6.28
N HIS A 46 1.47 8.86 -7.41
CA HIS A 46 2.10 9.89 -8.22
C HIS A 46 1.93 11.31 -7.66
N GLU A 47 1.03 11.54 -6.71
CA GLU A 47 0.78 12.88 -6.14
C GLU A 47 1.92 13.40 -5.24
N ARG A 48 2.91 12.56 -4.90
CA ARG A 48 4.13 12.90 -4.13
C ARG A 48 3.90 13.82 -2.95
N SER A 49 2.82 13.56 -2.21
CA SER A 49 2.60 14.22 -0.93
C SER A 49 3.57 13.65 0.12
N VAL A 50 3.85 14.44 1.16
CA VAL A 50 4.63 13.98 2.33
C VAL A 50 4.03 12.71 2.93
N GLU A 51 2.71 12.57 2.88
CA GLU A 51 1.99 11.39 3.36
C GLU A 51 2.34 10.13 2.55
N ILE A 52 2.43 10.23 1.22
CA ILE A 52 2.81 9.11 0.35
C ILE A 52 4.26 8.70 0.61
N ASP A 53 5.18 9.64 0.72
CA ASP A 53 6.59 9.34 0.97
C ASP A 53 6.81 8.66 2.32
N LEU A 54 6.13 9.16 3.37
CA LEU A 54 6.14 8.53 4.69
C LEU A 54 5.53 7.13 4.64
N LEU A 55 4.40 6.98 3.96
CA LEU A 55 3.71 5.70 3.80
C LEU A 55 4.62 4.67 3.13
N LEU A 56 5.25 5.02 2.01
CA LEU A 56 6.12 4.13 1.26
C LEU A 56 7.38 3.76 2.06
N THR A 57 7.92 4.69 2.84
CA THR A 57 9.04 4.43 3.77
C THR A 57 8.63 3.41 4.84
N LEU A 58 7.48 3.60 5.50
CA LEU A 58 6.98 2.66 6.51
C LEU A 58 6.68 1.29 5.89
N LEU A 59 6.05 1.25 4.72
CA LEU A 59 5.74 0.01 4.02
C LEU A 59 6.99 -0.78 3.64
N SER A 60 8.06 -0.10 3.23
CA SER A 60 9.36 -0.72 2.96
C SER A 60 9.89 -1.49 4.17
N HIS A 61 9.76 -0.92 5.38
CA HIS A 61 10.13 -1.59 6.63
C HIS A 61 9.15 -2.72 6.97
N CYS A 62 7.85 -2.51 6.84
CA CYS A 62 6.85 -3.55 7.10
C CYS A 62 7.00 -4.78 6.20
N LEU A 63 7.39 -4.60 4.94
CA LEU A 63 7.64 -5.71 4.01
C LEU A 63 8.84 -6.58 4.44
N ALA A 64 9.84 -5.99 5.11
CA ALA A 64 10.97 -6.75 5.65
C ALA A 64 10.56 -7.61 6.85
N GLU A 65 9.63 -7.13 7.68
CA GLU A 65 9.13 -7.86 8.85
C GLU A 65 8.00 -8.84 8.51
N ARG A 66 7.25 -8.58 7.43
CA ARG A 66 6.06 -9.35 7.02
C ARG A 66 6.21 -9.89 5.60
N PRO A 67 6.94 -11.02 5.41
CA PRO A 67 7.17 -11.59 4.09
C PRO A 67 5.89 -12.11 3.40
N GLY A 68 4.80 -12.30 4.14
CA GLY A 68 3.49 -12.69 3.60
C GLY A 68 2.69 -11.54 3.00
N LEU A 69 3.04 -10.28 3.29
CA LEU A 69 2.32 -9.10 2.81
C LEU A 69 2.66 -8.83 1.34
N ARG A 70 1.63 -8.67 0.51
CA ARG A 70 1.77 -8.25 -0.89
C ARG A 70 1.36 -6.79 -1.03
N VAL A 71 2.18 -5.99 -1.71
CA VAL A 71 1.89 -4.56 -1.96
C VAL A 71 1.82 -4.31 -3.46
N LEU A 72 0.78 -3.60 -3.90
CA LEU A 72 0.59 -3.08 -5.25
C LEU A 72 0.54 -1.55 -5.19
N LEU A 73 1.39 -0.90 -5.99
CA LEU A 73 1.40 0.55 -6.15
C LEU A 73 0.82 0.90 -7.52
N MET A 74 -0.16 1.80 -7.57
CA MET A 74 -0.81 2.24 -8.81
C MET A 74 -0.53 3.73 -9.04
N SER A 75 -0.09 4.06 -10.26
CA SER A 75 0.31 5.40 -10.66
C SER A 75 -0.16 5.67 -12.09
N ALA A 76 -0.68 6.88 -12.33
CA ALA A 76 -1.02 7.36 -13.66
C ALA A 76 0.19 7.90 -14.45
N THR A 77 1.34 8.13 -13.80
CA THR A 77 2.48 8.82 -14.41
C THR A 77 3.69 7.92 -14.65
N MET A 78 4.60 8.36 -15.54
CA MET A 78 5.78 7.61 -15.93
C MET A 78 6.90 7.55 -14.88
N ASP A 79 6.84 8.35 -13.80
CA ASP A 79 7.94 8.42 -12.82
C ASP A 79 7.88 7.32 -11.74
N VAL A 80 7.43 6.14 -12.14
CA VAL A 80 7.41 4.92 -11.31
C VAL A 80 8.81 4.38 -11.02
N GLU A 81 9.81 4.76 -11.82
CA GLU A 81 11.21 4.37 -11.60
C GLU A 81 11.79 5.01 -10.34
N GLN A 82 11.38 6.23 -9.97
CA GLN A 82 11.82 6.83 -8.70
C GLN A 82 11.17 6.13 -7.51
N LEU A 83 9.88 5.78 -7.61
CA LEU A 83 9.19 5.01 -6.58
C LEU A 83 9.82 3.63 -6.37
N ALA A 84 10.19 2.95 -7.46
CA ALA A 84 10.85 1.66 -7.42
C ALA A 84 12.20 1.69 -6.69
N LYS A 85 12.89 2.84 -6.64
CA LYS A 85 14.17 3.01 -5.91
C LYS A 85 14.01 3.13 -4.40
N MET A 86 12.80 3.40 -3.90
CA MET A 86 12.54 3.52 -2.45
C MET A 86 12.43 2.15 -1.76
N PHE A 87 12.36 1.08 -2.56
CA PHE A 87 12.31 -0.29 -2.06
C PHE A 87 13.68 -0.95 -2.18
N PRO A 88 14.08 -1.80 -1.20
CA PRO A 88 15.39 -2.47 -1.19
C PRO A 88 15.62 -3.34 -2.43
N THR A 89 14.56 -4.00 -2.87
CA THR A 89 14.51 -4.76 -4.12
C THR A 89 13.61 -4.05 -5.12
N ARG A 90 14.11 -3.84 -6.33
CA ARG A 90 13.35 -3.21 -7.42
C ARG A 90 12.09 -4.04 -7.72
N PRO A 91 10.88 -3.50 -7.52
CA PRO A 91 9.65 -4.22 -7.83
C PRO A 91 9.46 -4.35 -9.35
N PRO A 92 8.74 -5.40 -9.82
CA PRO A 92 8.34 -5.49 -11.21
C PRO A 92 7.40 -4.33 -11.57
N ILE A 93 7.61 -3.72 -12.73
CA ILE A 93 6.80 -2.60 -13.23
C ILE A 93 5.94 -3.09 -14.38
N LEU A 94 4.61 -3.04 -14.19
CA LEU A 94 3.64 -3.33 -15.24
C LEU A 94 3.12 -2.02 -15.83
N LYS A 95 3.34 -1.79 -17.12
CA LYS A 95 2.75 -0.67 -17.85
C LYS A 95 1.45 -1.14 -18.49
N ILE A 96 0.33 -0.56 -18.06
CA ILE A 96 -0.98 -0.79 -18.67
C ILE A 96 -1.19 0.31 -19.72
N PRO A 97 -1.37 -0.01 -21.00
CA PRO A 97 -1.63 1.00 -22.03
C PRO A 97 -2.97 1.69 -21.74
N GLY A 98 -2.98 3.02 -21.88
CA GLY A 98 -4.23 3.78 -21.88
C GLY A 98 -5.14 3.37 -23.04
N ARG A 99 -6.43 3.62 -22.90
CA ARG A 99 -7.39 3.48 -24.00
C ARG A 99 -7.24 4.61 -25.01
#